data_AF-A0A915UPM5-F1
#
_entry.id   AF-A0A915UPM5-F1
#
_cell.length_a   1.000
_cell.length_b   1.000
_cell.length_c   1.000
_cell.angle_alpha   90.00
_cell.angle_beta   90.00
_cell.angle_gamma   90.00
#
_symmetry.space_group_name_H-M   'P 1'
#
loop_
_entity.id
_entity.type
_entity.pdbx_description
1 polymer ?
#
loop_
_entity_poly.entity_id
_entity_poly.type
_entity_poly.pdbx_seq_one_letter_code
_entity_poly.pdbx_strand_id
1 'polypeptide(L)' 'MARNAQRFTVYLDAELHQALKLKAALSGKTVSALIEEMVRQGLNEDEEDLRLLRERANDPVLTYEQFLAELKAHGVL' A
#
# COMPACT_ATOMS: atom_id res chain seq x y z
N MET A 1 -7.90 -0.02 27.94
CA MET A 1 -9.05 0.30 27.08
C MET A 1 -9.41 -0.94 26.30
N ALA A 2 -10.62 -1.47 26.47
CA ALA A 2 -11.06 -2.63 25.69
C ALA A 2 -11.15 -2.22 24.21
N ARG A 3 -10.32 -2.83 23.35
CA ARG A 3 -10.50 -2.70 21.89
C ARG A 3 -11.86 -3.31 21.56
N ASN A 4 -12.75 -2.53 20.95
CA ASN A 4 -14.02 -3.01 20.45
C ASN A 4 -13.76 -3.85 19.19
N ALA A 5 -13.25 -5.06 19.39
CA ALA A 5 -12.86 -5.97 18.31
C ALA A 5 -14.07 -6.80 17.86
N GLN A 6 -14.37 -6.77 16.57
CA GLN A 6 -15.38 -7.65 15.98
C GLN A 6 -14.73 -8.94 15.48
N ARG A 7 -15.37 -10.08 15.78
CA ARG A 7 -14.91 -11.39 15.30
C ARG A 7 -15.26 -11.52 13.82
N PHE A 8 -14.27 -11.82 12.99
CA PHE A 8 -14.46 -12.21 11.60
C PHE A 8 -13.77 -13.55 11.33
N THR A 9 -14.20 -14.25 10.28
CA THR A 9 -13.62 -15.54 9.85
C THR A 9 -13.31 -15.45 8.37
N VAL A 10 -12.10 -15.84 7.99
CA VAL A 10 -11.65 -15.91 6.60
C VAL A 10 -11.06 -17.28 6.31
N TYR A 11 -11.18 -17.70 5.07
CA TYR A 11 -10.46 -18.84 4.54
C TYR A 11 -9.18 -18.34 3.87
N LEU A 12 -8.07 -19.03 4.12
CA LEU A 12 -6.78 -18.78 3.49
C LEU A 12 -6.31 -20.09 2.86
N ASP A 13 -5.59 -19.99 1.75
CA ASP A 13 -4.84 -21.12 1.22
C ASP A 13 -3.91 -21.70 2.30
N ALA A 14 -3.76 -23.03 2.33
CA ALA A 14 -3.04 -23.71 3.39
C ALA A 14 -1.57 -23.24 3.49
N GLU A 15 -0.92 -23.02 2.35
CA GLU A 15 0.46 -22.52 2.27
C GLU A 15 0.57 -21.07 2.79
N LEU A 16 -0.39 -20.22 2.44
CA LEU A 16 -0.43 -18.83 2.89
C LEU A 16 -0.67 -18.74 4.40
N HIS A 17 -1.59 -19.54 4.93
CA HIS A 17 -1.82 -19.65 6.36
C HIS A 17 -0.55 -20.10 7.11
N GLN A 18 0.20 -21.07 6.56
CA GLN A 18 1.45 -21.52 7.16
C GLN A 18 2.53 -20.43 7.14
N ALA A 19 2.69 -19.71 6.03
CA ALA A 19 3.61 -18.59 5.92
C ALA A 19 3.25 -17.48 6.94
N LEU A 20 1.96 -17.17 7.09
CA LEU A 20 1.49 -16.16 8.03
C LEU A 20 1.71 -16.59 9.49
N LYS A 21 1.52 -17.86 9.82
CA LYS A 21 1.87 -18.41 11.15
C LYS A 21 3.35 -18.29 11.45
N LEU A 22 4.22 -18.57 10.49
CA LEU A 22 5.67 -18.41 10.67
C LEU A 22 6.03 -16.94 10.90
N LYS A 23 5.49 -16.02 10.10
CA LYS A 23 5.68 -14.57 10.29
C LYS A 23 5.18 -14.11 11.67
N ALA A 24 4.04 -14.61 12.12
CA ALA A 24 3.49 -14.31 13.44
C ALA A 24 4.45 -14.75 14.55
N ALA A 25 4.97 -15.98 14.48
CA ALA A 25 5.93 -16.51 15.45
C ALA A 25 7.24 -15.70 15.46
N LEU A 26 7.81 -15.38 14.29
CA LEU A 26 9.04 -14.60 14.19
C LEU A 26 8.88 -13.16 14.69
N SER A 27 7.71 -12.56 14.51
CA SER A 27 7.42 -11.19 14.92
C SER A 27 6.92 -11.07 16.37
N GLY A 28 6.70 -12.19 17.07
CA GLY A 28 6.11 -12.20 18.41
C GLY A 28 4.65 -11.71 18.44
N LYS A 29 3.94 -11.77 17.30
CA LYS A 29 2.55 -11.31 17.17
C LYS A 29 1.60 -12.48 16.93
N THR A 30 0.31 -12.24 17.11
CA THR A 30 -0.71 -13.20 16.67
C THR A 30 -0.98 -13.05 15.18
N VAL A 31 -1.50 -14.09 14.54
CA VAL A 31 -1.96 -14.04 13.14
C VAL A 31 -3.03 -12.95 12.95
N SER A 32 -3.96 -12.82 13.90
CA SER A 32 -5.00 -11.78 13.84
C SER A 32 -4.43 -10.36 13.92
N ALA A 33 -3.41 -10.14 14.75
CA ALA A 33 -2.74 -8.84 14.85
C ALA A 33 -2.01 -8.48 13.55
N LEU A 34 -1.35 -9.46 12.92
CA LEU A 34 -0.72 -9.24 11.60
C LEU A 34 -1.76 -8.89 10.53
N ILE A 35 -2.90 -9.58 10.50
CA ILE A 35 -3.96 -9.28 9.53
C ILE A 35 -4.54 -7.88 9.79
N GLU A 36 -4.79 -7.51 11.05
CA GLU A 36 -5.25 -6.16 11.41
C GLU A 36 -4.27 -5.09 10.92
N GLU A 37 -2.98 -5.27 11.14
CA GLU A 37 -1.93 -4.36 10.68
C GLU A 37 -1.88 -4.25 9.15
N MET A 38 -1.91 -5.38 8.44
CA MET A 38 -1.91 -5.42 6.98
C MET A 38 -3.13 -4.71 6.39
N VAL A 39 -4.32 -4.92 6.95
CA VAL A 39 -5.55 -4.25 6.50
C VAL A 39 -5.45 -2.74 6.73
N ARG A 40 -4.99 -2.30 7.91
CA ARG A 40 -4.77 -0.87 8.19
C ARG A 40 -3.76 -0.25 7.23
N GLN A 41 -2.67 -0.95 6.97
CA GLN A 41 -1.64 -0.48 6.06
C GLN A 41 -2.20 -0.31 4.65
N GLY A 42 -2.89 -1.32 4.11
CA GLY A 42 -3.49 -1.22 2.77
C GLY A 42 -4.49 -0.07 2.64
N LEU A 43 -5.34 0.14 3.66
CA LEU A 43 -6.29 1.26 3.66
C LEU A 43 -5.60 2.63 3.69
N ASN A 44 -4.48 2.74 4.41
CA ASN A 44 -3.70 3.99 4.44
C ASN A 44 -3.00 4.21 3.09
N GLU A 45 -2.41 3.17 2.49
CA GLU A 45 -1.80 3.25 1.16
C GLU A 45 -2.82 3.72 0.12
N ASP A 46 -4.04 3.14 0.14
CA ASP A 46 -5.14 3.57 -0.73
C ASP A 46 -5.50 5.07 -0.52
N GLU A 47 -5.52 5.54 0.73
CA GLU A 47 -5.78 6.96 1.02
C GLU A 47 -4.67 7.87 0.47
N GLU A 48 -3.41 7.46 0.59
CA GLU A 48 -2.27 8.21 0.07
C GLU A 48 -2.29 8.28 -1.46
N ASP A 49 -2.61 7.18 -2.13
CA ASP A 49 -2.77 7.13 -3.59
C ASP A 49 -3.88 8.08 -4.05
N LEU A 50 -5.04 8.05 -3.38
CA LEU A 50 -6.13 8.97 -3.67
C LEU A 50 -5.75 10.43 -3.43
N ARG A 51 -4.92 10.71 -2.42
CA ARG A 51 -4.42 12.07 -2.15
C ARG A 51 -3.48 12.53 -3.28
N LEU A 52 -2.51 11.71 -3.67
CA LEU A 52 -1.57 12.03 -4.76
C LEU A 52 -2.30 12.28 -6.09
N LEU A 53 -3.33 11.49 -6.39
CA LEU A 53 -4.17 11.70 -7.57
C LEU A 53 -4.88 13.06 -7.53
N ARG A 54 -5.39 13.49 -6.37
CA ARG A 54 -6.06 14.79 -6.21
C ARG A 54 -5.07 15.95 -6.30
N GLU A 55 -3.88 15.81 -5.72
CA GLU A 55 -2.82 16.83 -5.78
C GLU A 55 -2.37 17.06 -7.23
N ARG A 56 -2.20 15.98 -7.99
CA ARG A 56 -1.78 16.02 -9.40
C ARG A 56 -2.93 16.23 -10.38
N ALA A 57 -4.17 16.38 -9.91
CA ALA A 57 -5.33 16.52 -10.80
C ALA A 57 -5.26 17.77 -11.68
N ASN A 58 -4.54 18.80 -11.23
CA ASN A 58 -4.33 20.05 -11.97
C ASN A 58 -2.95 20.14 -12.64
N ASP A 59 -2.14 19.09 -12.59
CA ASP A 59 -0.84 19.09 -13.26
C ASP A 59 -1.08 19.27 -14.78
N PRO A 60 -0.29 20.15 -15.44
CA PRO A 60 -0.43 20.34 -16.86
C PRO A 60 -0.08 19.04 -17.60
N VAL A 61 -0.89 18.70 -18.61
CA VAL A 61 -0.56 17.58 -19.50
C VAL A 61 0.66 17.96 -20.33
N LEU A 62 1.74 17.21 -20.16
CA LEU A 62 2.98 17.38 -20.91
C LEU A 62 2.94 16.49 -22.17
N THR A 63 3.11 17.11 -23.33
CA THR A 63 3.28 16.35 -24.59
C THR A 63 4.66 15.71 -24.66
N TYR A 64 4.79 14.69 -25.51
CA TYR A 64 6.07 14.01 -25.69
C TYR A 64 7.14 14.96 -26.25
N GLU A 65 6.76 15.86 -27.15
CA GLU A 65 7.66 16.87 -27.72
C GLU A 65 8.17 17.86 -26.65
N GLN A 66 7.29 18.31 -25.74
CA GLN A 66 7.68 19.18 -24.62
C GLN A 66 8.64 18.47 -23.67
N PHE A 67 8.36 17.20 -23.35
CA PHE A 67 9.23 16.39 -22.51
C PHE A 67 10.62 16.19 -23.15
N LEU A 68 10.69 15.89 -24.45
CA LEU A 68 11.98 15.76 -25.16
C LEU A 68 12.77 17.08 -25.20
N ALA A 69 12.08 18.22 -25.29
CA ALA A 69 12.73 19.52 -25.23
C ALA A 69 13.32 19.78 -23.83
N GLU A 70 12.61 19.42 -22.76
CA GLU A 70 13.12 19.50 -21.38
C GLU A 70 14.35 18.61 -21.18
N LEU A 71 14.33 17.36 -21.64
CA LEU A 71 15.48 16.45 -21.51
C LEU A 71 16.74 16.99 -22.20
N LYS A 72 16.59 17.61 -23.38
CA LYS A 72 17.69 18.29 -24.06
C LYS A 72 18.19 19.51 -23.28
N ALA A 73 17.28 20.31 -22.73
CA ALA A 73 17.64 21.47 -21.92
C ALA A 73 18.40 21.07 -20.63
N HIS A 74 18.06 19.92 -20.06
CA HIS A 74 18.75 19.34 -18.90
C HIS A 74 20.05 18.60 -19.25
N GLY A 75 20.44 18.52 -20.53
CA GLY A 75 21.68 17.86 -20.98
C GLY A 75 21.67 16.34 -20.80
N VAL A 76 20.49 15.75 -20.63
CA VAL A 76 20.30 14.30 -20.51
C VAL A 76 20.24 13.64 -21.90
N LEU A 77 19.93 14.42 -22.94
CA LEU A 77 19.70 14.01 -24.33
C LEU A 77 20.34 15.01 -25.29
#